data_AF-A0A8C8R5F6-F1
#
_entry.id   AF-A0A8C8R5F6-F1
#
_cell.length_a   1.000
_cell.length_b   1.000
_cell.length_c   1.000
_cell.angle_alpha   90.00
_cell.angle_beta   90.00
_cell.angle_gamma   90.00
#
_symmetry.space_group_name_H-M   'P 1'
#
loop_
_entity.id
_entity.type
_entity.pdbx_description
1 polymer ?
#
loop_
_entity_poly.entity_id
_entity_poly.type
_entity_poly.pdbx_seq_one_letter_code
_entity_poly.pdbx_strand_id
1 'polypeptide(L)'
;FGSTWDKSSFQPLNLHKSFSEPDLNNPPCSSLSDGSDMELEFEEENGSETGSQIFAKEQIEKMWDGFSVEDYVGRTKHSLPSSSAFKMVGRKQKEWSPKVTVPKPFQMTIREAKKKQQNVKSKSLIEMENNLLKKQLEEEAECQKKFRANPVPASVFLPLYHEIMERNEERRKLMKDRSKDILLASQKPFRFIKREEQRKEIRKIQLKDLSLPEKTPKLFQAKPVPKSVYSPAINDKLKEEELYREIRIQMRAEELLHNSSLPNSRLGSRMISKHRKQKCDEQKEQLEHKPRIRSRVPDFETLHQKFQNWLLKQKHVKQITVCEPFNLRTPYIPSNKGKILQDIQADEKKLKETRWPYASPRCKPRMRCCSSANSSPLGYEESKSPRITESTKRRIQAIRKHEKQRMREYLQELEEMEERVKQRPLLLERATQVVFLVCLHSLIKLLSKYCLRQCQC
;
A
#
# COMPACT_ATOMS: atom_id res chain seq x y z
N PHE A 1 -6.77 -51.12 24.26
CA PHE A 1 -8.10 -50.81 23.72
C PHE A 1 -8.01 -49.47 23.00
N GLY A 2 -8.13 -49.51 21.68
CA GLY A 2 -7.81 -48.39 20.81
C GLY A 2 -8.92 -47.36 20.67
N SER A 3 -8.55 -46.21 20.12
CA SER A 3 -9.36 -45.37 19.23
C SER A 3 -8.37 -44.39 18.55
N THR A 4 -7.89 -44.77 17.37
CA THR A 4 -8.35 -44.28 16.06
C THR A 4 -8.33 -42.75 15.95
N TRP A 5 -7.21 -42.26 15.43
CA TRP A 5 -7.04 -40.91 14.90
C TRP A 5 -7.99 -40.72 13.72
N ASP A 6 -8.95 -39.82 13.87
CA ASP A 6 -9.74 -39.33 12.75
C ASP A 6 -8.93 -38.24 12.03
N LYS A 7 -8.50 -38.56 10.81
CA LYS A 7 -7.81 -37.64 9.92
C LYS A 7 -8.86 -36.68 9.36
N SER A 8 -8.94 -35.47 9.91
CA SER A 8 -9.69 -34.41 9.26
C SER A 8 -9.01 -34.03 7.95
N SER A 9 -9.72 -34.25 6.85
CA SER A 9 -9.34 -33.88 5.50
C SER A 9 -9.19 -32.36 5.40
N PHE A 10 -7.96 -31.89 5.20
CA PHE A 10 -7.71 -30.52 4.76
C PHE A 10 -8.30 -30.33 3.36
N GLN A 11 -9.37 -29.54 3.28
CA GLN A 11 -9.89 -29.01 2.04
C GLN A 11 -9.19 -27.66 1.81
N PRO A 12 -8.34 -27.50 0.76
CA PRO A 12 -7.72 -26.22 0.49
C PRO A 12 -8.78 -25.27 -0.09
N LEU A 13 -9.07 -24.20 0.64
CA LEU A 13 -9.85 -23.08 0.14
C LEU A 13 -9.07 -22.41 -1.00
N ASN A 14 -9.69 -22.40 -2.18
CA ASN A 14 -9.25 -21.65 -3.37
C ASN A 14 -9.12 -20.17 -3.03
N LEU A 15 -7.88 -19.71 -2.86
CA LEU A 15 -7.55 -18.30 -2.91
C LEU A 15 -7.41 -17.89 -4.38
N HIS A 16 -8.23 -16.92 -4.78
CA HIS A 16 -8.16 -16.26 -6.07
C HIS A 16 -6.72 -15.81 -6.37
N LYS A 17 -6.19 -16.32 -7.48
CA LYS A 17 -4.89 -15.97 -8.05
C LYS A 17 -5.06 -14.65 -8.80
N SER A 18 -4.70 -13.54 -8.16
CA SER A 18 -4.58 -12.25 -8.84
C SER A 18 -3.36 -12.29 -9.77
N PHE A 19 -3.58 -11.83 -11.00
CA PHE A 19 -2.67 -11.82 -12.13
C PHE A 19 -1.34 -11.14 -11.81
N SER A 20 -0.24 -11.89 -11.92
CA SER A 20 1.11 -11.36 -12.06
C SER A 20 1.38 -11.06 -13.54
N GLU A 21 1.87 -9.84 -13.79
CA GLU A 21 2.42 -9.35 -15.06
C GLU A 21 3.56 -10.27 -15.55
N PRO A 22 3.74 -10.47 -16.86
CA PRO A 22 4.94 -11.14 -17.37
C PRO A 22 6.08 -10.13 -17.55
N ASP A 23 7.21 -10.46 -16.92
CA ASP A 23 8.55 -9.94 -17.23
C ASP A 23 8.87 -10.17 -18.71
N LEU A 24 9.10 -9.08 -19.46
CA LEU A 24 9.69 -9.11 -20.79
C LEU A 24 11.22 -8.99 -20.65
N ASN A 25 11.90 -10.13 -20.69
CA ASN A 25 13.31 -10.19 -21.02
C ASN A 25 13.49 -11.17 -22.19
N ASN A 26 13.80 -10.63 -23.37
CA ASN A 26 14.72 -11.26 -24.32
C ASN A 26 15.39 -10.20 -25.24
N PRO A 27 16.63 -10.45 -25.71
CA PRO A 27 17.61 -9.44 -26.13
C PRO A 27 17.62 -9.17 -27.67
N PRO A 28 18.49 -8.27 -28.21
CA PRO A 28 18.29 -7.57 -29.47
C PRO A 28 19.07 -8.11 -30.68
N CYS A 29 18.56 -7.85 -31.89
CA CYS A 29 19.27 -7.77 -33.19
C CYS A 29 18.33 -7.03 -34.19
N SER A 30 18.62 -5.80 -34.63
CA SER A 30 19.47 -5.40 -35.77
C SER A 30 19.00 -5.98 -37.11
N SER A 31 18.79 -5.27 -38.22
CA SER A 31 18.97 -3.88 -38.68
C SER A 31 18.38 -3.77 -40.11
N LEU A 32 18.35 -2.55 -40.67
CA LEU A 32 18.11 -2.18 -42.09
C LEU A 32 16.63 -2.05 -42.50
N SER A 33 16.17 -1.15 -43.38
CA SER A 33 16.63 0.08 -44.06
C SER A 33 15.42 0.47 -44.92
N ASP A 34 14.80 1.64 -44.72
CA ASP A 34 14.71 2.79 -45.64
C ASP A 34 14.16 2.52 -47.06
N GLY A 35 13.25 3.39 -47.53
CA GLY A 35 12.96 3.56 -48.96
C GLY A 35 11.51 3.35 -49.45
N SER A 36 10.77 4.45 -49.53
CA SER A 36 9.87 4.91 -50.62
C SER A 36 8.72 4.06 -51.20
N ASP A 37 7.60 4.77 -51.41
CA ASP A 37 6.51 4.53 -52.37
C ASP A 37 6.97 3.94 -53.71
N MET A 38 6.29 2.90 -54.17
CA MET A 38 5.86 2.75 -55.57
C MET A 38 4.84 1.61 -55.68
N GLU A 39 3.77 1.88 -56.42
CA GLU A 39 2.77 0.95 -56.94
C GLU A 39 3.44 -0.27 -57.57
N LEU A 40 2.92 -1.48 -57.33
CA LEU A 40 3.07 -2.56 -58.31
C LEU A 40 1.86 -3.49 -58.36
N GLU A 41 1.50 -3.72 -59.61
CA GLU A 41 0.49 -4.60 -60.19
C GLU A 41 0.48 -6.02 -59.64
N PHE A 42 -0.72 -6.57 -59.59
CA PHE A 42 -1.01 -7.98 -59.43
C PHE A 42 -0.69 -8.72 -60.73
N GLU A 43 0.00 -9.86 -60.65
CA GLU A 43 -0.12 -10.93 -61.63
C GLU A 43 -0.41 -12.24 -60.89
N GLU A 44 -1.42 -12.93 -61.43
CA GLU A 44 -2.05 -14.14 -60.92
C GLU A 44 -1.21 -15.38 -61.23
N GLU A 45 -1.13 -16.36 -60.31
CA GLU A 45 -1.42 -17.75 -60.69
C GLU A 45 -1.70 -18.70 -59.50
N ASN A 46 -2.96 -19.09 -59.40
CA ASN A 46 -3.49 -20.44 -59.12
C ASN A 46 -2.97 -21.25 -57.90
N GLY A 47 -3.72 -21.11 -56.79
CA GLY A 47 -3.77 -22.09 -55.70
C GLY A 47 -5.21 -22.24 -55.17
N SER A 48 -5.92 -23.27 -55.64
CA SER A 48 -7.20 -23.80 -55.13
C SER A 48 -8.13 -22.82 -54.40
N GLU A 49 -9.07 -22.20 -55.12
CA GLU A 49 -10.14 -21.41 -54.51
C GLU A 49 -10.91 -22.27 -53.49
N THR A 50 -10.79 -21.88 -52.24
CA THR A 50 -11.53 -22.49 -51.13
C THR A 50 -13.02 -22.26 -51.38
N GLY A 51 -13.89 -23.25 -51.14
CA GLY A 51 -15.33 -23.15 -51.42
C GLY A 51 -16.03 -21.90 -50.84
N SER A 52 -15.46 -21.28 -49.81
CA SER A 52 -15.91 -19.98 -49.27
C SER A 52 -15.64 -18.79 -50.20
N GLN A 53 -14.57 -18.79 -50.99
CA GLN A 53 -14.30 -17.74 -51.98
C GLN A 53 -15.22 -17.86 -53.19
N ILE A 54 -15.50 -19.07 -53.65
CA ILE A 54 -16.46 -19.32 -54.73
C ILE A 54 -17.86 -18.87 -54.28
N PHE A 55 -18.27 -19.23 -53.07
CA PHE A 55 -19.56 -18.78 -52.50
C PHE A 55 -19.64 -17.25 -52.37
N ALA A 56 -18.56 -16.59 -51.94
CA ALA A 56 -18.52 -15.13 -51.84
C ALA A 56 -18.57 -14.46 -53.23
N LYS A 57 -17.88 -15.01 -54.23
CA LYS A 57 -17.94 -14.52 -55.63
C LYS A 57 -19.34 -14.68 -56.21
N GLU A 58 -19.96 -15.85 -56.03
CA GLU A 58 -21.31 -16.14 -56.50
C GLU A 58 -22.37 -15.26 -55.80
N GLN A 59 -22.14 -14.92 -54.53
CA GLN A 59 -23.00 -13.99 -53.77
C GLN A 59 -22.86 -12.55 -54.28
N ILE A 60 -21.66 -12.12 -54.65
CA ILE A 60 -21.43 -10.79 -55.22
C ILE A 60 -22.03 -10.71 -56.63
N GLU A 61 -21.88 -11.74 -57.47
CA GLU A 61 -22.45 -11.78 -58.82
C GLU A 61 -23.99 -11.69 -58.78
N LYS A 62 -24.64 -12.45 -57.89
CA LYS A 62 -26.10 -12.36 -57.64
C LYS A 62 -26.56 -10.99 -57.13
N MET A 63 -25.68 -10.16 -56.58
CA MET A 63 -26.03 -8.80 -56.16
C MET A 63 -26.08 -7.80 -57.33
N TRP A 64 -25.43 -8.13 -58.45
CA TRP A 64 -25.42 -7.30 -59.66
C TRP A 64 -26.42 -7.79 -60.72
N ASP A 65 -26.97 -8.99 -60.58
CA ASP A 65 -28.08 -9.49 -61.38
C ASP A 65 -29.34 -8.60 -61.21
N GLY A 66 -29.71 -7.91 -62.28
CA GLY A 66 -30.85 -6.99 -62.32
C GLY A 66 -30.50 -5.50 -62.16
N PHE A 67 -29.21 -5.15 -62.13
CA PHE A 67 -28.78 -3.75 -62.19
C PHE A 67 -28.71 -3.28 -63.66
N SER A 68 -29.70 -2.48 -64.08
CA SER A 68 -29.75 -1.83 -65.41
C SER A 68 -29.42 -0.35 -65.28
N VAL A 69 -28.41 0.13 -66.00
CA VAL A 69 -28.00 1.55 -65.96
C VAL A 69 -29.01 2.44 -66.70
N GLU A 70 -29.77 1.86 -67.63
CA GLU A 70 -30.79 2.51 -68.44
C GLU A 70 -32.00 3.00 -67.63
N ASP A 71 -32.24 2.44 -66.43
CA ASP A 71 -33.34 2.86 -65.53
C ASP A 71 -33.10 4.23 -64.88
N TYR A 72 -31.84 4.69 -64.86
CA TYR A 72 -31.45 5.96 -64.24
C TYR A 72 -31.30 7.10 -65.24
N VAL A 73 -31.27 6.83 -66.55
CA VAL A 73 -31.12 7.88 -67.58
C VAL A 73 -32.49 8.21 -68.18
N GLY A 74 -33.34 8.85 -67.38
CA GLY A 74 -34.61 9.42 -67.86
C GLY A 74 -34.36 10.56 -68.84
N ARG A 75 -34.61 10.33 -70.14
CA ARG A 75 -34.58 11.35 -71.21
C ARG A 75 -35.53 12.52 -70.89
N THR A 76 -34.96 13.69 -70.65
CA THR A 76 -35.66 14.98 -70.52
C THR A 76 -36.24 15.40 -71.88
N LYS A 77 -37.55 15.18 -72.08
CA LYS A 77 -38.33 15.90 -73.09
C LYS A 77 -39.19 16.95 -72.38
N HIS A 78 -38.81 18.22 -72.55
CA HIS A 78 -39.62 19.35 -72.14
C HIS A 78 -40.80 19.53 -73.11
N SER A 79 -42.03 19.50 -72.58
CA SER A 79 -43.20 20.06 -73.25
C SER A 79 -44.08 20.75 -72.20
N LEU A 80 -44.01 22.08 -72.17
CA LEU A 80 -45.00 22.93 -71.51
C LEU A 80 -46.21 23.10 -72.45
N PRO A 81 -47.44 23.14 -71.90
CA PRO A 81 -48.49 24.00 -72.46
C PRO A 81 -48.93 25.01 -71.39
N SER A 82 -48.85 26.31 -71.70
CA SER A 82 -49.90 27.09 -72.36
C SER A 82 -51.05 27.46 -71.42
N SER A 83 -51.08 28.74 -71.04
CA SER A 83 -52.06 29.39 -70.18
C SER A 83 -53.43 29.53 -70.87
N SER A 84 -54.52 29.23 -70.16
CA SER A 84 -55.86 29.73 -70.52
C SER A 84 -56.39 30.70 -69.46
N ALA A 85 -56.96 31.79 -69.93
CA ALA A 85 -57.31 32.98 -69.17
C ALA A 85 -58.57 32.77 -68.28
N PHE A 86 -58.47 33.15 -67.01
CA PHE A 86 -59.60 33.20 -66.09
C PHE A 86 -60.23 34.60 -66.07
N LYS A 87 -61.57 34.63 -66.18
CA LYS A 87 -62.44 35.80 -66.01
C LYS A 87 -62.31 36.37 -64.59
N MET A 88 -62.14 37.68 -64.48
CA MET A 88 -62.06 38.41 -63.22
C MET A 88 -63.44 38.52 -62.57
N VAL A 89 -63.66 37.80 -61.46
CA VAL A 89 -64.70 38.11 -60.48
C VAL A 89 -64.01 38.69 -59.25
N GLY A 90 -64.47 39.88 -58.84
CA GLY A 90 -63.84 40.71 -57.82
C GLY A 90 -63.53 39.96 -56.53
N ARG A 91 -62.24 39.85 -56.20
CA ARG A 91 -61.77 39.41 -54.89
C ARG A 91 -61.62 40.64 -54.01
N LYS A 92 -62.40 40.68 -52.92
CA LYS A 92 -62.11 41.53 -51.76
C LYS A 92 -60.66 41.27 -51.32
N GLN A 93 -59.94 42.31 -50.91
CA GLN A 93 -58.57 42.18 -50.46
C GLN A 93 -58.49 41.14 -49.34
N LYS A 94 -57.75 40.05 -49.59
CA LYS A 94 -57.28 39.19 -48.50
C LYS A 94 -56.17 39.96 -47.81
N GLU A 95 -56.37 40.27 -46.53
CA GLU A 95 -55.28 40.68 -45.66
C GLU A 95 -54.10 39.73 -45.83
N TRP A 96 -52.91 40.30 -45.99
CA TRP A 96 -51.66 39.56 -46.16
C TRP A 96 -51.34 38.84 -44.85
N SER A 97 -51.83 37.61 -44.70
CA SER A 97 -51.33 36.67 -43.72
C SER A 97 -50.09 36.00 -44.32
N PRO A 98 -48.88 36.13 -43.76
CA PRO A 98 -47.74 35.36 -44.23
C PRO A 98 -48.04 33.89 -43.99
N LYS A 99 -48.39 33.16 -45.06
CA LYS A 99 -48.35 31.69 -45.04
C LYS A 99 -46.88 31.32 -45.00
N VAL A 100 -46.32 31.27 -43.79
CA VAL A 100 -44.98 30.77 -43.53
C VAL A 100 -44.93 29.36 -44.10
N THR A 101 -44.20 29.17 -45.20
CA THR A 101 -43.92 27.85 -45.74
C THR A 101 -43.10 27.12 -44.69
N VAL A 102 -43.76 26.30 -43.86
CA VAL A 102 -43.06 25.40 -42.95
C VAL A 102 -42.43 24.33 -43.85
N PRO A 103 -41.08 24.28 -43.95
CA PRO A 103 -40.45 23.25 -44.76
C PRO A 103 -40.86 21.89 -44.20
N LYS A 104 -41.33 21.00 -45.07
CA LYS A 104 -41.64 19.63 -44.70
C LYS A 104 -40.37 19.04 -44.07
N PRO A 105 -40.40 18.61 -42.79
CA PRO A 105 -39.19 18.12 -42.14
C PRO A 105 -38.63 16.94 -42.91
N PHE A 106 -37.30 16.88 -42.98
CA PHE A 106 -36.61 15.78 -43.65
C PHE A 106 -37.02 14.44 -43.03
N GLN A 107 -37.07 13.39 -43.85
CA GLN A 107 -37.48 12.06 -43.39
C GLN A 107 -36.61 11.55 -42.24
N MET A 108 -35.34 11.95 -42.19
CA MET A 108 -34.42 11.66 -41.08
C MET A 108 -34.92 12.28 -39.75
N THR A 109 -35.40 13.52 -39.76
CA THR A 109 -35.92 14.20 -38.56
C THR A 109 -37.20 13.54 -38.05
N ILE A 110 -38.07 13.10 -38.96
CA ILE A 110 -39.28 12.34 -38.61
C ILE A 110 -38.89 10.96 -38.02
N ARG A 111 -37.88 10.30 -38.58
CA ARG A 111 -37.34 9.02 -38.08
C ARG A 111 -36.75 9.17 -36.67
N GLU A 112 -35.99 10.23 -36.41
CA GLU A 112 -35.43 10.50 -35.07
C GLU A 112 -36.49 10.87 -34.04
N ALA A 113 -37.48 11.68 -34.41
CA ALA A 113 -38.59 12.04 -33.52
C ALA A 113 -39.44 10.82 -33.13
N LYS A 114 -39.74 9.92 -34.09
CA LYS A 114 -40.43 8.65 -33.82
C LYS A 114 -39.59 7.73 -32.92
N LYS A 115 -38.26 7.68 -33.12
CA LYS A 115 -37.34 6.92 -32.25
C LYS A 115 -37.31 7.46 -30.81
N LYS A 116 -37.35 8.78 -30.64
CA LYS A 116 -37.46 9.43 -29.33
C LYS A 116 -38.82 9.17 -28.67
N GLN A 117 -39.93 9.24 -29.41
CA GLN A 117 -41.27 8.92 -28.91
C GLN A 117 -41.40 7.46 -28.47
N GLN A 118 -40.68 6.55 -29.11
CA GLN A 118 -40.62 5.13 -28.70
C GLN A 118 -39.76 4.89 -27.45
N ASN A 119 -39.17 5.93 -26.82
CA ASN A 119 -38.37 5.86 -25.59
C ASN A 119 -37.30 4.76 -25.59
N VAL A 120 -36.76 4.41 -26.77
CA VAL A 120 -35.75 3.38 -26.90
C VAL A 120 -34.42 3.97 -26.42
N LYS A 121 -34.16 3.86 -25.11
CA LYS A 121 -32.84 4.16 -24.55
C LYS A 121 -31.80 3.27 -25.23
N SER A 122 -30.60 3.81 -25.51
CA SER A 122 -29.50 3.00 -26.01
C SER A 122 -29.13 1.95 -24.97
N LYS A 123 -28.71 0.76 -25.40
CA LYS A 123 -28.32 -0.35 -24.51
C LYS A 123 -27.33 0.09 -23.42
N SER A 124 -26.40 0.99 -23.77
CA SER A 124 -25.44 1.60 -22.85
C SER A 124 -26.08 2.42 -21.73
N LEU A 125 -27.15 3.17 -22.02
CA LEU A 125 -27.83 3.97 -21.00
C LEU A 125 -28.59 3.09 -20.02
N ILE A 126 -29.20 2.00 -20.51
CA ILE A 126 -29.91 1.02 -19.68
C ILE A 126 -28.92 0.28 -18.78
N GLU A 127 -27.76 -0.09 -19.31
CA GLU A 127 -26.71 -0.76 -18.55
C GLU A 127 -26.15 0.14 -17.44
N MET A 128 -25.94 1.43 -17.73
CA MET A 128 -25.52 2.41 -16.73
C MET A 128 -26.58 2.59 -15.63
N GLU A 129 -27.85 2.68 -15.99
CA GLU A 129 -28.97 2.79 -15.04
C GLU A 129 -29.09 1.54 -14.16
N ASN A 130 -28.95 0.34 -14.73
CA ASN A 130 -28.94 -0.91 -13.98
C ASN A 130 -27.75 -1.03 -13.02
N ASN A 131 -26.57 -0.57 -13.43
CA ASN A 131 -25.39 -0.55 -12.56
C ASN A 131 -25.57 0.42 -11.39
N LEU A 132 -26.21 1.57 -11.61
CA LEU A 132 -26.54 2.51 -10.53
C LEU A 132 -27.55 1.91 -9.56
N LEU A 133 -28.61 1.27 -10.06
CA LEU A 133 -29.59 0.58 -9.21
C LEU A 133 -28.96 -0.56 -8.41
N LYS A 134 -28.07 -1.34 -9.03
CA LYS A 134 -27.34 -2.41 -8.33
C LYS A 134 -26.48 -1.88 -7.19
N LYS A 135 -25.79 -0.75 -7.41
CA LYS A 135 -25.00 -0.07 -6.37
C LYS A 135 -25.88 0.44 -5.23
N GLN A 136 -27.02 1.05 -5.53
CA GLN A 136 -27.96 1.52 -4.50
C GLN A 136 -28.47 0.36 -3.64
N LEU A 137 -28.83 -0.77 -4.25
CA LEU A 137 -29.26 -1.97 -3.52
C LEU A 137 -28.13 -2.57 -2.66
N GLU A 138 -26.89 -2.53 -3.14
CA GLU A 138 -25.72 -2.98 -2.39
C GLU A 138 -25.43 -2.05 -1.20
N GLU A 139 -25.49 -0.73 -1.39
CA GLU A 139 -25.35 0.28 -0.34
C GLU A 139 -26.46 0.18 0.72
N GLU A 140 -27.72 -0.06 0.32
CA GLU A 140 -28.84 -0.29 1.23
C GLU A 140 -28.66 -1.58 2.03
N ALA A 141 -28.20 -2.65 1.38
CA ALA A 141 -27.88 -3.91 2.04
C ALA A 141 -26.70 -3.77 3.02
N GLU A 142 -25.71 -2.92 2.70
CA GLU A 142 -24.61 -2.58 3.60
C GLU A 142 -25.07 -1.72 4.78
N CYS A 143 -25.96 -0.76 4.55
CA CYS A 143 -26.54 0.07 5.62
C CYS A 143 -27.42 -0.74 6.58
N GLN A 144 -28.03 -1.84 6.12
CA GLN A 144 -28.77 -2.79 6.95
C GLN A 144 -27.85 -3.69 7.79
N LYS A 145 -26.57 -3.84 7.42
CA LYS A 145 -25.58 -4.54 8.25
C LYS A 145 -25.26 -3.67 9.47
N LYS A 146 -25.82 -4.05 10.62
CA LYS A 146 -25.42 -3.45 11.90
C LYS A 146 -23.97 -3.83 12.17
N PHE A 147 -23.05 -2.89 11.94
CA PHE A 147 -21.62 -3.09 12.20
C PHE A 147 -21.42 -3.49 13.66
N ARG A 148 -20.98 -4.73 13.86
CA ARG A 148 -20.52 -5.24 15.15
C ARG A 148 -19.05 -5.56 14.98
N ALA A 149 -18.24 -5.18 15.96
CA ALA A 149 -16.84 -5.56 15.98
C ALA A 149 -16.74 -7.09 15.96
N ASN A 150 -15.85 -7.63 15.13
CA ASN A 150 -15.49 -9.03 15.20
C ASN A 150 -14.92 -9.30 16.61
N PRO A 151 -15.39 -10.35 17.29
CA PRO A 151 -14.88 -10.66 18.62
C PRO A 151 -13.37 -10.89 18.53
N VAL A 152 -12.66 -10.50 19.59
CA VAL A 152 -11.21 -10.65 19.66
C VAL A 152 -10.86 -12.13 19.45
N PRO A 153 -9.91 -12.45 18.55
CA PRO A 153 -9.52 -13.83 18.31
C PRO A 153 -9.13 -14.55 19.59
N ALA A 154 -9.50 -15.84 19.69
CA ALA A 154 -9.24 -16.66 20.88
C ALA A 154 -7.75 -16.70 21.29
N SER A 155 -6.85 -16.55 20.32
CA SER A 155 -5.39 -16.51 20.54
C SER A 155 -4.94 -15.39 21.48
N VAL A 156 -5.69 -14.29 21.58
CA VAL A 156 -5.38 -13.16 22.47
C VAL A 156 -5.62 -13.52 23.94
N PHE A 157 -6.51 -14.48 24.20
CA PHE A 157 -6.81 -14.94 25.56
C PHE A 157 -5.89 -16.07 26.05
N LEU A 158 -5.08 -16.66 25.16
CA LEU A 158 -4.17 -17.75 25.50
C LEU A 158 -2.78 -17.23 25.90
N PRO A 159 -2.20 -17.67 27.03
CA PRO A 159 -0.85 -17.29 27.44
C PRO A 159 0.22 -18.04 26.63
N LEU A 160 0.51 -17.58 25.41
CA LEU A 160 1.40 -18.24 24.43
C LEU A 160 2.91 -18.06 24.69
N TYR A 161 3.31 -17.50 25.82
CA TYR A 161 4.70 -17.12 26.08
C TYR A 161 5.68 -18.30 25.92
N HIS A 162 5.38 -19.44 26.53
CA HIS A 162 6.24 -20.62 26.47
C HIS A 162 6.39 -21.18 25.05
N GLU A 163 5.29 -21.25 24.30
CA GLU A 163 5.31 -21.70 22.90
C GLU A 163 6.07 -20.73 21.98
N ILE A 164 5.98 -19.43 22.23
CA ILE A 164 6.75 -18.42 21.50
C ILE A 164 8.25 -18.60 21.80
N MET A 165 8.61 -18.82 23.06
CA MET A 165 10.00 -19.03 23.47
C MET A 165 10.58 -20.31 22.87
N GLU A 166 9.83 -21.40 22.83
CA GLU A 166 10.23 -22.67 22.22
C GLU A 166 10.44 -22.51 20.71
N ARG A 167 9.49 -21.92 19.98
CA ARG A 167 9.65 -21.62 18.54
C ARG A 167 10.84 -20.70 18.26
N ASN A 168 11.14 -19.75 19.15
CA ASN A 168 12.32 -18.89 19.02
C ASN A 168 13.62 -19.68 19.20
N GLU A 169 13.64 -20.64 20.12
CA GLU A 169 14.78 -21.52 20.34
C GLU A 169 15.02 -22.43 19.13
N GLU A 170 13.97 -23.02 18.58
CA GLU A 170 14.02 -23.81 17.34
C GLU A 170 14.56 -22.99 16.18
N ARG A 171 14.04 -21.76 15.98
CA ARG A 171 14.57 -20.85 14.95
C ARG A 171 16.05 -20.54 15.15
N ARG A 172 16.49 -20.31 16.40
CA ARG A 172 17.91 -20.08 16.72
C ARG A 172 18.77 -21.31 16.41
N LYS A 173 18.30 -22.52 16.74
CA LYS A 173 18.99 -23.77 16.44
C LYS A 173 19.13 -24.00 14.94
N LEU A 174 18.01 -23.90 14.20
CA LEU A 174 18.00 -24.07 12.74
C LEU A 174 18.94 -23.09 12.04
N MET A 175 18.99 -21.83 12.48
CA MET A 175 19.89 -20.84 11.91
C MET A 175 21.37 -21.17 12.20
N LYS A 176 21.68 -21.65 13.41
CA LYS A 176 23.04 -22.10 13.76
C LYS A 176 23.44 -23.30 12.92
N ASP A 177 22.57 -24.29 12.77
CA ASP A 177 22.89 -25.51 12.03
C ASP A 177 23.03 -25.22 10.53
N ARG A 178 22.14 -24.42 9.94
CA ARG A 178 22.30 -23.94 8.56
C ARG A 178 23.62 -23.20 8.35
N SER A 179 24.04 -22.37 9.31
CA SER A 179 25.32 -21.66 9.25
C SER A 179 26.51 -22.62 9.32
N LYS A 180 26.45 -23.65 10.19
CA LYS A 180 27.45 -24.72 10.24
C LYS A 180 27.53 -25.47 8.92
N ASP A 181 26.40 -25.82 8.31
CA ASP A 181 26.36 -26.57 7.05
C ASP A 181 27.00 -25.77 5.91
N ILE A 182 26.73 -24.46 5.85
CA ILE A 182 27.38 -23.56 4.88
C ILE A 182 28.89 -23.52 5.11
N LEU A 183 29.33 -23.42 6.37
CA LEU A 183 30.75 -23.41 6.72
C LEU A 183 31.40 -24.74 6.30
N LEU A 184 30.81 -25.88 6.65
CA LEU A 184 31.31 -27.20 6.29
C LEU A 184 31.35 -27.41 4.77
N ALA A 185 30.33 -26.94 4.03
CA ALA A 185 30.32 -27.00 2.57
C ALA A 185 31.43 -26.13 1.94
N SER A 186 31.76 -24.99 2.56
CA SER A 186 32.86 -24.12 2.12
C SER A 186 34.24 -24.65 2.51
N GLN A 187 34.32 -25.52 3.52
CA GLN A 187 35.56 -26.08 4.01
C GLN A 187 36.13 -27.05 2.97
N LYS A 188 37.29 -26.73 2.40
CA LYS A 188 38.07 -27.68 1.58
C LYS A 188 38.98 -28.48 2.51
N PRO A 189 38.68 -29.75 2.85
CA PRO A 189 39.55 -30.52 3.72
C PRO A 189 40.91 -30.71 3.03
N PHE A 190 41.99 -30.51 3.79
CA PHE A 190 43.36 -30.74 3.32
C PHE A 190 43.51 -32.18 2.81
N ARG A 191 44.41 -32.41 1.84
CA ARG A 191 44.68 -33.75 1.25
C ARG A 191 44.94 -34.82 2.32
N PHE A 192 45.44 -34.42 3.49
CA PHE A 192 45.68 -35.28 4.64
C PHE A 192 44.39 -35.80 5.29
N ILE A 193 43.36 -34.96 5.47
CA ILE A 193 42.10 -35.35 6.12
C ILE A 193 41.34 -36.37 5.26
N LYS A 194 41.20 -36.11 3.95
CA LYS A 194 40.59 -37.06 3.01
C LYS A 194 41.31 -38.42 3.00
N ARG A 195 42.65 -38.40 3.04
CA ARG A 195 43.48 -39.62 3.09
C ARG A 195 43.27 -40.40 4.39
N GLU A 196 43.18 -39.70 5.52
CA GLU A 196 42.90 -40.33 6.82
C GLU A 196 41.49 -40.94 6.88
N GLU A 197 40.48 -40.25 6.35
CA GLU A 197 39.10 -40.73 6.28
C GLU A 197 39.00 -41.98 5.42
N GLN A 198 39.58 -41.98 4.22
CA GLN A 198 39.68 -43.17 3.37
C GLN A 198 40.38 -44.33 4.09
N ARG A 199 41.49 -44.06 4.79
CA ARG A 199 42.23 -45.09 5.54
C ARG A 199 41.46 -45.59 6.78
N LYS A 200 40.52 -44.81 7.32
CA LYS A 200 39.60 -45.21 8.38
C LYS A 200 38.42 -46.00 7.82
N GLU A 201 37.87 -45.63 6.66
CA GLU A 201 36.82 -46.36 5.95
C GLU A 201 37.31 -47.72 5.48
N ILE A 202 38.49 -47.79 4.87
CA ILE A 202 39.15 -49.06 4.51
C ILE A 202 39.34 -49.94 5.76
N ARG A 203 39.77 -49.36 6.89
CA ARG A 203 39.86 -50.10 8.17
C ARG A 203 38.49 -50.56 8.67
N LYS A 204 37.43 -49.75 8.53
CA LYS A 204 36.06 -50.14 8.92
C LYS A 204 35.50 -51.24 8.02
N ILE A 205 35.79 -51.22 6.72
CA ILE A 205 35.39 -52.26 5.76
C ILE A 205 36.16 -53.56 6.05
N GLN A 206 37.49 -53.47 6.22
CA GLN A 206 38.32 -54.61 6.64
C GLN A 206 37.90 -55.22 7.98
N LEU A 207 37.42 -54.41 8.93
CA LEU A 207 36.87 -54.89 10.21
C LEU A 207 35.43 -55.43 10.10
N LYS A 208 34.68 -55.06 9.05
CA LYS A 208 33.33 -55.59 8.78
C LYS A 208 33.38 -56.93 8.04
N ASP A 209 34.36 -57.12 7.16
CA ASP A 209 34.52 -58.35 6.37
C ASP A 209 35.21 -59.48 7.17
N LEU A 210 35.82 -59.16 8.30
CA LEU A 210 36.40 -60.13 9.24
C LEU A 210 35.52 -60.25 10.49
N SER A 211 34.45 -61.04 10.41
CA SER A 211 33.81 -61.55 11.63
C SER A 211 34.71 -62.61 12.25
N LEU A 212 35.50 -62.27 13.30
CA LEU A 212 36.05 -63.16 14.35
C LEU A 212 37.10 -62.43 15.24
N PRO A 213 37.40 -62.99 16.44
CA PRO A 213 36.70 -62.85 17.71
C PRO A 213 37.11 -61.58 18.48
N GLU A 214 36.45 -61.29 19.60
CA GLU A 214 36.80 -60.23 20.55
C GLU A 214 38.28 -60.30 20.99
N LYS A 215 39.16 -59.65 20.25
CA LYS A 215 40.43 -59.17 20.78
C LYS A 215 40.23 -57.70 21.06
N THR A 216 40.18 -57.34 22.34
CA THR A 216 40.22 -55.94 22.76
C THR A 216 41.36 -55.28 21.96
N PRO A 217 41.06 -54.23 21.17
CA PRO A 217 42.12 -53.57 20.43
C PRO A 217 43.09 -53.07 21.50
N LYS A 218 44.35 -53.50 21.42
CA LYS A 218 45.44 -52.89 22.21
C LYS A 218 45.50 -51.43 21.77
N LEU A 219 44.75 -50.59 22.48
CA LEU A 219 44.81 -49.14 22.36
C LEU A 219 46.29 -48.79 22.49
N PHE A 220 46.79 -48.00 21.54
CA PHE A 220 48.15 -47.48 21.62
C PHE A 220 48.29 -46.75 22.97
N GLN A 221 48.97 -47.39 23.91
CA GLN A 221 49.38 -46.75 25.14
C GLN A 221 50.64 -45.99 24.80
N ALA A 222 50.52 -44.67 24.76
CA ALA A 222 51.70 -43.81 24.66
C ALA A 222 52.67 -44.22 25.77
N LYS A 223 53.97 -44.17 25.48
CA LYS A 223 54.99 -44.31 26.53
C LYS A 223 54.62 -43.31 27.63
N PRO A 224 54.48 -43.75 28.89
CA PRO A 224 54.08 -42.86 29.96
C PRO A 224 55.05 -41.69 29.99
N VAL A 225 54.50 -40.49 30.15
CA VAL A 225 55.31 -39.28 30.26
C VAL A 225 56.36 -39.52 31.34
N PRO A 226 57.65 -39.21 31.09
CA PRO A 226 58.70 -39.42 32.08
C PRO A 226 58.30 -38.86 33.43
N LYS A 227 58.55 -39.62 34.51
CA LYS A 227 58.20 -39.21 35.89
C LYS A 227 58.81 -37.86 36.27
N SER A 228 59.89 -37.44 35.58
CA SER A 228 60.50 -36.12 35.72
C SER A 228 59.54 -34.97 35.39
N VAL A 229 58.56 -35.14 34.49
CA VAL A 229 57.55 -34.12 34.17
C VAL A 229 56.61 -33.86 35.35
N TYR A 230 56.34 -34.87 36.17
CA TYR A 230 55.57 -34.75 37.41
C TYR A 230 56.46 -34.41 38.62
N SER A 231 57.73 -34.03 38.39
CA SER A 231 58.58 -33.60 39.50
C SER A 231 57.98 -32.34 40.15
N PRO A 232 58.01 -32.24 41.49
CA PRO A 232 57.50 -31.06 42.20
C PRO A 232 58.09 -29.76 41.65
N ALA A 233 59.39 -29.75 41.33
CA ALA A 233 60.09 -28.58 40.78
C ALA A 233 59.54 -28.08 39.42
N ILE A 234 59.07 -28.97 38.55
CA ILE A 234 58.46 -28.56 37.27
C ILE A 234 57.03 -28.07 37.49
N ASN A 235 56.29 -28.75 38.36
CA ASN A 235 54.93 -28.33 38.71
C ASN A 235 54.93 -26.95 39.40
N ASP A 236 55.91 -26.67 40.25
CA ASP A 236 56.03 -25.39 40.93
C ASP A 236 56.43 -24.27 39.95
N LYS A 237 57.31 -24.54 38.99
CA LYS A 237 57.60 -23.61 37.88
C LYS A 237 56.37 -23.30 37.02
N LEU A 238 55.53 -24.29 36.73
CA LEU A 238 54.28 -24.08 35.98
C LEU A 238 53.31 -23.18 36.75
N LYS A 239 53.17 -23.39 38.06
CA LYS A 239 52.35 -22.52 38.92
C LYS A 239 52.93 -21.09 38.95
N GLU A 240 54.25 -20.95 39.04
CA GLU A 240 54.92 -19.64 38.98
C GLU A 240 54.65 -18.94 37.65
N GLU A 241 54.74 -19.63 36.51
CA GLU A 241 54.43 -19.08 35.19
C GLU A 241 52.96 -18.67 35.05
N GLU A 242 52.03 -19.43 35.62
CA GLU A 242 50.61 -19.08 35.68
C GLU A 242 50.38 -17.82 36.51
N LEU A 243 51.04 -17.70 37.67
CA LEU A 243 51.01 -16.47 38.49
C LEU A 243 51.59 -15.28 37.73
N TYR A 244 52.73 -15.44 37.03
CA TYR A 244 53.29 -14.38 36.18
C TYR A 244 52.38 -14.02 35.00
N ARG A 245 51.65 -14.98 34.45
CA ARG A 245 50.64 -14.72 33.41
C ARG A 245 49.46 -13.93 33.99
N GLU A 246 48.97 -14.29 35.18
CA GLU A 246 47.91 -13.57 35.88
C GLU A 246 48.32 -12.12 36.18
N ILE A 247 49.52 -11.92 36.71
CA ILE A 247 50.09 -10.59 36.98
C ILE A 247 50.15 -9.77 35.68
N ARG A 248 50.62 -10.34 34.57
CA ARG A 248 50.66 -9.65 33.27
C ARG A 248 49.27 -9.28 32.75
N ILE A 249 48.27 -10.15 32.95
CA ILE A 249 46.89 -9.89 32.56
C ILE A 249 46.31 -8.75 33.41
N GLN A 250 46.56 -8.76 34.72
CA GLN A 250 46.13 -7.71 35.64
C GLN A 250 46.76 -6.36 35.29
N MET A 251 48.09 -6.31 35.11
CA MET A 251 48.79 -5.09 34.69
C MET A 251 48.23 -4.53 33.38
N ARG A 252 48.03 -5.40 32.37
CA ARG A 252 47.43 -4.97 31.10
C ARG A 252 46.01 -4.42 31.28
N ALA A 253 45.21 -5.03 32.15
CA ALA A 253 43.86 -4.57 32.41
C ALA A 253 43.87 -3.20 33.12
N GLU A 254 44.76 -3.00 34.09
CA GLU A 254 44.94 -1.72 34.78
C GLU A 254 45.42 -0.62 33.83
N GLU A 255 46.41 -0.92 32.98
CA GLU A 255 46.87 -0.01 31.92
C GLU A 255 45.73 0.37 30.98
N LEU A 256 44.92 -0.58 30.52
CA LEU A 256 43.76 -0.31 29.67
C LEU A 256 42.70 0.54 30.38
N LEU A 257 42.45 0.31 31.66
CA LEU A 257 41.54 1.14 32.46
C LEU A 257 42.07 2.56 32.60
N HIS A 258 43.35 2.72 32.95
CA HIS A 258 44.00 4.02 33.08
C HIS A 258 44.03 4.78 31.74
N ASN A 259 44.23 4.06 30.62
CA ASN A 259 44.24 4.63 29.27
C ASN A 259 42.83 4.84 28.69
N SER A 260 41.80 4.23 29.27
CA SER A 260 40.42 4.43 28.82
C SER A 260 39.90 5.79 29.27
N SER A 261 39.80 6.73 28.31
CA SER A 261 39.13 8.02 28.49
C SER A 261 37.82 8.04 27.70
N LEU A 262 36.83 8.80 28.19
CA LEU A 262 35.59 9.00 27.45
C LEU A 262 35.87 9.62 26.07
N PRO A 263 35.13 9.24 25.02
CA PRO A 263 35.31 9.83 23.70
C PRO A 263 35.15 11.36 23.79
N ASN A 264 36.06 12.09 23.13
CA ASN A 264 36.15 13.56 23.17
C ASN A 264 34.81 14.28 22.93
N SER A 265 33.89 13.66 22.18
CA SER A 265 32.52 14.14 21.95
C SER A 265 31.70 14.39 23.24
N ARG A 266 32.00 13.70 24.35
CA ARG A 266 31.31 13.88 25.64
C ARG A 266 32.02 14.82 26.63
N LEU A 267 33.21 15.35 26.29
CA LEU A 267 33.96 16.27 27.16
C LEU A 267 33.42 17.72 27.12
N GLY A 268 32.54 18.05 26.17
CA GLY A 268 31.93 19.38 26.04
C GLY A 268 31.07 19.84 27.24
N SER A 269 30.68 18.94 28.14
CA SER A 269 29.89 19.27 29.33
C SER A 269 30.73 19.54 30.59
N ARG A 270 32.07 19.58 30.51
CA ARG A 270 32.93 19.90 31.69
C ARG A 270 33.15 21.41 31.88
N MET A 271 32.85 22.25 30.89
CA MET A 271 33.01 23.71 31.03
C MET A 271 31.86 24.38 31.79
N ILE A 272 30.65 23.79 31.78
CA ILE A 272 29.45 24.39 32.40
C ILE A 272 29.44 24.21 33.94
N SER A 273 30.16 23.22 34.48
CA SER A 273 30.19 22.94 35.92
C SER A 273 31.18 23.79 36.73
N LYS A 274 31.90 24.73 36.11
CA LYS A 274 32.95 25.53 36.79
C LYS A 274 32.42 26.69 37.64
N HIS A 275 31.19 27.14 37.46
CA HIS A 275 30.61 28.27 38.22
C HIS A 275 29.81 27.87 39.47
N ARG A 276 29.80 26.58 39.87
CA ARG A 276 28.99 26.09 41.01
C ARG A 276 29.80 25.43 42.12
N LYS A 277 31.05 25.83 42.30
CA LYS A 277 31.89 25.41 43.44
C LYS A 277 32.58 26.63 44.04
N GLN A 278 31.83 27.39 44.82
CA GLN A 278 32.41 28.30 45.81
C GLN A 278 31.52 28.29 47.06
N LYS A 279 31.75 27.26 47.89
CA LYS A 279 31.49 27.13 49.34
C LYS A 279 31.44 25.64 49.69
N CYS A 280 32.60 25.08 49.99
CA CYS A 280 32.80 23.98 50.94
C CYS A 280 34.30 23.72 50.97
N ASP A 281 35.00 24.41 51.85
CA ASP A 281 36.33 24.00 52.26
C ASP A 281 36.20 22.85 53.27
N GLU A 282 37.09 21.87 53.07
CA GLU A 282 37.60 20.91 54.04
C GLU A 282 36.63 19.93 54.69
N GLN A 283 36.42 18.81 53.99
CA GLN A 283 36.57 17.46 54.54
C GLN A 283 36.72 16.48 53.36
N LYS A 284 37.94 16.02 53.11
CA LYS A 284 38.19 14.82 52.29
C LYS A 284 37.81 13.59 53.13
N GLU A 285 36.54 13.43 53.44
CA GLU A 285 36.03 12.11 53.77
C GLU A 285 35.97 11.34 52.46
N GLN A 286 36.64 10.19 52.44
CA GLN A 286 36.53 9.23 51.36
C GLN A 286 35.05 8.93 51.16
N LEU A 287 34.46 9.38 50.04
CA LEU A 287 33.17 8.90 49.61
C LEU A 287 33.37 7.41 49.27
N GLU A 288 33.28 6.54 50.27
CA GLU A 288 33.11 5.10 50.07
C GLU A 288 31.70 4.89 49.49
N HIS A 289 31.53 5.26 48.22
CA HIS A 289 30.44 4.74 47.44
C HIS A 289 30.72 3.27 47.20
N LYS A 290 30.28 2.42 48.13
CA LYS A 290 30.18 0.98 47.93
C LYS A 290 28.89 0.74 47.17
N PRO A 291 28.90 0.55 45.83
CA PRO A 291 27.73 0.03 45.17
C PRO A 291 27.38 -1.28 45.87
N ARG A 292 26.13 -1.45 46.29
CA ARG A 292 25.65 -2.76 46.75
C ARG A 292 25.63 -3.70 45.55
N ILE A 293 26.80 -4.24 45.21
CA ILE A 293 26.95 -5.27 44.17
C ILE A 293 26.23 -6.49 44.73
N ARG A 294 25.04 -6.78 44.21
CA ARG A 294 24.35 -8.04 44.51
C ARG A 294 25.25 -9.15 43.97
N SER A 295 26.00 -9.81 44.86
CA SER A 295 26.99 -10.85 44.52
C SER A 295 26.35 -12.09 43.89
N ARG A 296 25.08 -12.34 44.21
CA ARG A 296 24.30 -13.43 43.64
C ARG A 296 23.30 -12.87 42.65
N VAL A 297 23.38 -13.34 41.41
CA VAL A 297 22.37 -13.10 40.38
C VAL A 297 21.02 -13.54 40.97
N PRO A 298 20.06 -12.61 41.14
CA PRO A 298 18.77 -12.95 41.68
C PRO A 298 18.10 -13.98 40.76
N ASP A 299 17.44 -14.97 41.36
CA ASP A 299 16.66 -15.93 40.60
C ASP A 299 15.47 -15.21 39.94
N PHE A 300 15.60 -14.98 38.63
CA PHE A 300 14.64 -14.23 37.85
C PHE A 300 13.33 -14.99 37.70
N GLU A 301 13.33 -16.32 37.81
CA GLU A 301 12.14 -17.13 37.64
C GLU A 301 11.23 -16.99 38.86
N THR A 302 11.78 -17.09 40.06
CA THR A 302 11.01 -16.84 41.29
C THR A 302 10.60 -15.38 41.45
N LEU A 303 11.43 -14.42 41.01
CA LEU A 303 11.04 -13.01 40.95
C LEU A 303 9.90 -12.76 39.97
N HIS A 304 9.95 -13.39 38.79
CA HIS A 304 8.91 -13.28 37.78
C HIS A 304 7.60 -13.90 38.26
N GLN A 305 7.63 -15.08 38.89
CA GLN A 305 6.46 -15.70 39.50
C GLN A 305 5.86 -14.84 40.61
N LYS A 306 6.69 -14.25 41.48
CA LYS A 306 6.22 -13.31 42.52
C LYS A 306 5.56 -12.08 41.91
N PHE A 307 6.12 -11.54 40.83
CA PHE A 307 5.56 -10.40 40.12
C PHE A 307 4.23 -10.73 39.44
N GLN A 308 4.13 -11.89 38.78
CA GLN A 308 2.87 -12.37 38.20
C GLN A 308 1.79 -12.58 39.28
N ASN A 309 2.15 -13.19 40.40
CA ASN A 309 1.24 -13.36 41.54
C ASN A 309 0.80 -12.02 42.14
N TRP A 310 1.69 -11.03 42.18
CA TRP A 310 1.35 -9.67 42.59
C TRP A 310 0.37 -8.99 41.62
N LEU A 311 0.57 -9.14 40.30
CA LEU A 311 -0.36 -8.64 39.29
C LEU A 311 -1.73 -9.31 39.39
N LEU A 312 -1.78 -10.64 39.57
CA LEU A 312 -3.03 -11.38 39.74
C LEU A 312 -3.78 -10.94 41.01
N LYS A 313 -3.04 -10.68 42.10
CA LYS A 313 -3.63 -10.10 43.31
C LYS A 313 -4.21 -8.72 43.03
N GLN A 314 -3.46 -7.82 42.37
CA GLN A 314 -3.90 -6.47 42.00
C GLN A 314 -5.01 -6.41 40.95
N LYS A 315 -5.28 -7.54 40.27
CA LYS A 315 -6.42 -7.72 39.36
C LYS A 315 -7.74 -7.88 40.15
N HIS A 316 -7.94 -7.07 41.18
CA HIS A 316 -9.28 -6.79 41.68
C HIS A 316 -10.01 -6.05 40.56
N VAL A 317 -11.25 -6.43 40.27
CA VAL A 317 -12.09 -5.70 39.33
C VAL A 317 -12.30 -4.30 39.90
N LYS A 318 -11.56 -3.31 39.41
CA LYS A 318 -11.86 -1.90 39.68
C LYS A 318 -13.30 -1.70 39.24
N GLN A 319 -14.15 -1.18 40.13
CA GLN A 319 -15.52 -0.83 39.76
C GLN A 319 -15.45 0.02 38.49
N ILE A 320 -16.23 -0.37 37.47
CA ILE A 320 -16.28 0.32 36.19
C ILE A 320 -16.57 1.78 36.50
N THR A 321 -15.57 2.65 36.28
CA THR A 321 -15.72 4.08 36.54
C THR A 321 -16.76 4.61 35.58
N VAL A 322 -17.91 5.02 36.11
CA VAL A 322 -18.91 5.78 35.35
C VAL A 322 -18.25 7.11 34.99
N CYS A 323 -18.28 7.46 33.70
CA CYS A 323 -17.71 8.71 33.21
C CYS A 323 -18.51 9.89 33.76
N GLU A 324 -17.97 10.55 34.79
CA GLU A 324 -18.40 11.87 35.17
C GLU A 324 -17.87 12.85 34.10
N PRO A 325 -18.71 13.70 33.49
CA PRO A 325 -18.25 14.63 32.47
C PRO A 325 -17.24 15.61 33.07
N PHE A 326 -15.98 15.48 32.68
CA PHE A 326 -14.91 16.37 33.11
C PHE A 326 -14.63 17.42 32.03
N ASN A 327 -14.51 18.67 32.46
CA ASN A 327 -14.18 19.77 31.57
C ASN A 327 -12.67 19.79 31.30
N LEU A 328 -12.29 19.47 30.06
CA LEU A 328 -10.91 19.57 29.60
C LEU A 328 -10.45 21.04 29.65
N ARG A 329 -9.37 21.33 30.40
CA ARG A 329 -8.72 22.66 30.40
C ARG A 329 -7.91 22.93 29.12
N THR A 330 -8.33 22.37 27.99
CA THR A 330 -7.74 22.59 26.66
C THR A 330 -7.78 24.03 26.14
N PRO A 331 -8.71 24.95 26.54
CA PRO A 331 -8.64 26.33 26.05
C PRO A 331 -7.47 27.13 26.63
N TYR A 332 -6.91 26.71 27.77
CA TYR A 332 -5.80 27.40 28.44
C TYR A 332 -4.42 26.84 28.08
N ILE A 333 -4.36 25.79 27.24
CA ILE A 333 -3.10 25.20 26.80
C ILE A 333 -2.63 25.97 25.57
N PRO A 334 -1.56 26.78 25.65
CA PRO A 334 -1.06 27.51 24.49
C PRO A 334 -0.60 26.51 23.44
N SER A 335 -1.21 26.58 22.25
CA SER A 335 -0.87 25.64 21.19
C SER A 335 0.52 25.96 20.63
N ASN A 336 1.43 24.99 20.65
CA ASN A 336 2.76 25.10 20.03
C ASN A 336 2.73 25.13 18.49
N LYS A 337 1.56 25.29 17.87
CA LYS A 337 1.38 25.28 16.42
C LYS A 337 2.25 26.32 15.73
N GLY A 338 2.35 27.54 16.28
CA GLY A 338 3.19 28.59 15.71
C GLY A 338 4.68 28.24 15.69
N LYS A 339 5.17 27.64 16.78
CA LYS A 339 6.56 27.16 16.88
C LYS A 339 6.84 26.03 15.89
N ILE A 340 5.91 25.08 15.78
CA ILE A 340 5.99 23.96 14.83
C ILE A 340 6.05 24.47 13.39
N LEU A 341 5.22 25.45 13.03
CA LEU A 341 5.24 26.05 11.69
C LEU A 341 6.55 26.79 11.39
N GLN A 342 7.12 27.48 12.40
CA GLN A 342 8.42 28.13 12.26
C GLN A 342 9.57 27.12 12.12
N ASP A 343 9.54 26.02 12.88
CA ASP A 343 10.54 24.96 12.79
C ASP A 343 10.49 24.28 11.42
N ILE A 344 9.29 23.98 10.90
CA ILE A 344 9.11 23.45 9.53
C ILE A 344 9.69 24.42 8.48
N GLN A 345 9.37 25.72 8.60
CA GLN A 345 9.88 26.73 7.67
C GLN A 345 11.40 26.91 7.78
N ALA A 346 11.97 26.78 8.97
CA ALA A 346 13.41 26.86 9.20
C ALA A 346 14.12 25.63 8.62
N ASP A 347 13.54 24.44 8.79
CA ASP A 347 14.04 23.18 8.22
C ASP A 347 14.02 23.23 6.69
N GLU A 348 12.94 23.71 6.08
CA GLU A 348 12.83 23.88 4.63
C GLU A 348 13.87 24.85 4.05
N LYS A 349 14.28 25.87 4.82
CA LYS A 349 15.28 26.87 4.39
C LYS A 349 16.72 26.43 4.66
N LYS A 350 16.99 25.75 5.77
CA LYS A 350 18.35 25.47 6.26
C LYS A 350 18.86 24.08 5.88
N LEU A 351 18.00 23.08 5.78
CA LEU A 351 18.43 21.70 5.55
C LEU A 351 18.51 21.36 4.06
N LYS A 352 19.55 20.59 3.70
CA LYS A 352 19.74 20.05 2.35
C LYS A 352 18.81 18.86 2.12
N GLU A 353 18.29 18.72 0.91
CA GLU A 353 17.45 17.59 0.54
C GLU A 353 18.25 16.27 0.54
N THR A 354 17.73 15.26 1.23
CA THR A 354 18.44 13.98 1.47
C THR A 354 18.15 12.93 0.38
N ARG A 355 17.43 13.30 -0.68
CA ARG A 355 17.00 12.40 -1.75
C ARG A 355 18.01 12.41 -2.91
N TRP A 356 18.79 11.35 -3.04
CA TRP A 356 19.59 11.08 -4.24
C TRP A 356 18.68 10.95 -5.48
N PRO A 357 19.02 11.48 -6.67
CA PRO A 357 20.31 12.00 -7.12
C PRO A 357 20.38 13.56 -7.29
N TYR A 358 19.67 14.36 -6.48
CA TYR A 358 19.68 15.82 -6.62
C TYR A 358 19.87 16.56 -5.28
N ALA A 359 20.83 17.48 -5.22
CA ALA A 359 21.09 18.36 -4.08
C ALA A 359 20.39 19.73 -4.26
N SER A 360 19.06 19.74 -4.43
CA SER A 360 18.26 20.97 -4.38
C SER A 360 17.94 21.36 -2.93
N PRO A 361 17.73 22.66 -2.63
CA PRO A 361 16.98 23.04 -1.43
C PRO A 361 15.58 22.42 -1.49
N ARG A 362 15.01 21.99 -0.35
CA ARG A 362 13.63 21.42 -0.28
C ARG A 362 12.55 22.45 -0.68
N CYS A 363 12.91 23.73 -0.74
CA CYS A 363 12.04 24.80 -1.15
C CYS A 363 11.62 24.64 -2.63
N LYS A 364 10.32 24.78 -2.92
CA LYS A 364 9.82 24.84 -4.30
C LYS A 364 10.51 26.01 -5.03
N PRO A 365 11.01 25.83 -6.27
CA PRO A 365 11.59 26.93 -7.02
C PRO A 365 10.53 28.01 -7.19
N ARG A 366 10.76 29.17 -6.55
CA ARG A 366 9.94 30.36 -6.78
C ARG A 366 10.14 30.74 -8.24
N MET A 367 9.11 30.60 -9.06
CA MET A 367 9.12 31.09 -10.43
C MET A 367 9.46 32.57 -10.37
N ARG A 368 10.68 32.93 -10.79
CA ARG A 368 11.02 34.32 -11.05
C ARG A 368 10.20 34.72 -12.28
N CYS A 369 9.15 35.49 -12.06
CA CYS A 369 8.61 36.33 -13.12
C CYS A 369 9.74 37.27 -13.54
N CYS A 370 10.23 37.11 -14.77
CA CYS A 370 11.19 38.01 -15.37
C CYS A 370 10.51 39.36 -15.60
N SER A 371 10.60 40.25 -14.62
CA SER A 371 10.35 41.67 -14.80
C SER A 371 11.71 42.36 -14.90
N SER A 372 12.06 42.67 -16.14
CA SER A 372 13.00 43.68 -16.64
C SER A 372 13.75 44.55 -15.62
N ALA A 373 15.09 44.50 -15.70
CA ALA A 373 15.98 45.63 -16.03
C ALA A 373 17.36 45.49 -15.35
N ASN A 374 18.39 45.41 -16.19
CA ASN A 374 19.80 45.77 -15.96
C ASN A 374 20.69 44.85 -15.10
N SER A 375 21.52 44.04 -15.76
CA SER A 375 22.97 43.97 -15.49
C SER A 375 23.71 43.21 -16.60
N SER A 376 24.95 43.61 -16.82
CA SER A 376 25.85 43.39 -17.97
C SER A 376 26.20 41.94 -18.34
N PRO A 377 26.71 41.69 -19.57
CA PRO A 377 26.90 40.35 -20.12
C PRO A 377 28.26 39.78 -19.70
N LEU A 378 28.24 38.64 -19.00
CA LEU A 378 29.40 37.76 -18.88
C LEU A 378 29.00 36.38 -19.39
N GLY A 379 29.78 35.89 -20.35
CA GLY A 379 29.49 34.73 -21.18
C GLY A 379 29.16 33.49 -20.37
N TYR A 380 27.96 32.98 -20.62
CA TYR A 380 27.61 31.59 -20.39
C TYR A 380 26.61 31.22 -21.47
N GLU A 381 26.93 30.20 -22.27
CA GLU A 381 26.07 29.71 -23.34
C GLU A 381 24.66 29.48 -22.80
N GLU A 382 23.74 30.31 -23.29
CA GLU A 382 22.33 30.19 -23.03
C GLU A 382 21.88 28.91 -23.74
N SER A 383 21.81 27.80 -23.00
CA SER A 383 21.28 26.54 -23.50
C SER A 383 19.86 26.82 -23.98
N LYS A 384 19.68 26.90 -25.30
CA LYS A 384 18.40 27.16 -25.96
C LYS A 384 17.39 26.15 -25.44
N SER A 385 16.49 26.58 -24.54
CA SER A 385 15.42 25.74 -24.05
C SER A 385 14.64 25.19 -25.26
N PRO A 386 14.29 23.90 -25.31
CA PRO A 386 13.66 23.31 -26.47
C PRO A 386 12.43 24.13 -26.88
N ARG A 387 12.40 24.55 -28.14
CA ARG A 387 11.30 25.34 -28.71
C ARG A 387 10.02 24.53 -28.55
N ILE A 388 9.07 25.02 -27.74
CA ILE A 388 7.83 24.30 -27.43
C ILE A 388 7.02 24.16 -28.72
N THR A 389 6.93 22.94 -29.25
CA THR A 389 6.16 22.56 -30.44
C THR A 389 4.67 22.83 -30.24
N GLU A 390 3.95 23.11 -31.32
CA GLU A 390 2.51 23.41 -31.25
C GLU A 390 1.67 22.26 -30.64
N SER A 391 2.10 21.01 -30.85
CA SER A 391 1.49 19.83 -30.23
C SER A 391 1.56 19.88 -28.70
N THR A 392 2.72 20.27 -28.15
CA THR A 392 2.92 20.44 -26.71
C THR A 392 2.03 21.55 -26.14
N LYS A 393 1.87 22.66 -26.89
CA LYS A 393 0.96 23.75 -26.51
C LYS A 393 -0.50 23.28 -26.46
N ARG A 394 -0.95 22.52 -27.48
CA ARG A 394 -2.32 21.97 -27.52
C ARG A 394 -2.57 20.98 -26.39
N ARG A 395 -1.60 20.11 -26.08
CA ARG A 395 -1.68 19.17 -24.95
C ARG A 395 -1.80 19.90 -23.61
N ILE A 396 -1.00 20.94 -23.38
CA ILE A 396 -1.08 21.75 -22.14
C ILE A 396 -2.44 22.47 -22.05
N GLN A 397 -2.96 22.99 -23.16
CA GLN A 397 -4.28 23.62 -23.17
C GLN A 397 -5.41 22.62 -22.88
N ALA A 398 -5.32 21.40 -23.41
CA ALA A 398 -6.28 20.33 -23.11
C ALA A 398 -6.27 19.98 -21.62
N ILE A 399 -5.09 19.83 -21.02
CA ILE A 399 -4.93 19.58 -19.57
C ILE A 399 -5.55 20.74 -18.76
N ARG A 400 -5.25 21.99 -19.10
CA ARG A 400 -5.82 23.17 -18.42
C ARG A 400 -7.34 23.25 -18.54
N LYS A 401 -7.90 22.89 -19.70
CA LYS A 401 -9.37 22.83 -19.89
C LYS A 401 -9.99 21.73 -19.05
N HIS A 402 -9.38 20.55 -19.03
CA HIS A 402 -9.82 19.41 -18.23
C HIS A 402 -9.76 19.70 -16.73
N GLU A 403 -8.68 20.30 -16.23
CA GLU A 403 -8.56 20.71 -14.82
C GLU A 403 -9.62 21.75 -14.44
N LYS A 404 -9.87 22.74 -15.29
CA LYS A 404 -10.94 23.73 -15.07
C LYS A 404 -12.33 23.09 -15.04
N GLN A 405 -12.56 22.07 -15.85
CA GLN A 405 -13.83 21.36 -15.88
C GLN A 405 -14.03 20.52 -14.61
N ARG A 406 -13.01 19.76 -14.20
CA ARG A 406 -13.00 19.02 -12.93
C ARG A 406 -13.22 19.94 -11.72
N MET A 407 -12.62 21.13 -11.72
CA MET A 407 -12.84 22.11 -10.65
C MET A 407 -14.28 22.62 -10.60
N ARG A 408 -14.95 22.78 -11.75
CA ARG A 408 -16.36 23.19 -11.79
C ARG A 408 -17.28 22.07 -11.29
N GLU A 409 -17.02 20.85 -11.71
CA GLU A 409 -17.75 19.65 -11.25
C GLU A 409 -17.63 19.49 -9.74
N TYR A 410 -16.41 19.62 -9.20
CA TYR A 410 -16.17 19.57 -7.75
C TYR A 410 -16.93 20.67 -6.97
N LEU A 411 -17.00 21.88 -7.52
CA LEU A 411 -17.75 22.97 -6.89
C LEU A 411 -19.27 22.72 -6.92
N GLN A 412 -19.78 22.17 -8.02
CA GLN A 412 -21.19 21.76 -8.10
C GLN A 412 -21.52 20.63 -7.11
N GLU A 413 -20.65 19.63 -6.98
CA GLU A 413 -20.83 18.54 -6.00
C GLU A 413 -20.86 19.06 -4.56
N LEU A 414 -20.04 20.06 -4.23
CA LEU A 414 -20.06 20.71 -2.93
C LEU A 414 -21.37 21.46 -2.68
N GLU A 415 -21.86 22.20 -3.67
CA GLU A 415 -23.12 22.95 -3.59
C GLU A 415 -24.31 21.99 -3.42
N GLU A 416 -24.38 20.90 -4.20
CA GLU A 416 -25.41 19.86 -4.06
C GLU A 416 -25.32 19.14 -2.70
N MET A 417 -24.13 18.92 -2.17
CA MET A 417 -23.96 18.35 -0.83
C MET A 417 -24.49 19.30 0.24
N GLU A 418 -24.19 20.59 0.12
CA GLU A 418 -24.66 21.62 1.03
C GLU A 418 -26.19 21.75 0.99
N GLU A 419 -26.79 21.73 -0.19
CA GLU A 419 -28.25 21.72 -0.36
C GLU A 419 -28.89 20.46 0.24
N ARG A 420 -28.31 19.27 0.01
CA ARG A 420 -28.79 18.03 0.64
C ARG A 420 -28.72 18.06 2.16
N VAL A 421 -27.70 18.70 2.73
CA VAL A 421 -27.57 18.86 4.18
C VAL A 421 -28.60 19.86 4.69
N LYS A 422 -28.83 20.98 3.98
CA LYS A 422 -29.86 21.98 4.32
C LYS A 422 -31.29 21.42 4.23
N GLN A 423 -31.57 20.54 3.26
CA GLN A 423 -32.89 19.91 3.09
C GLN A 423 -33.17 18.79 4.09
N ARG A 424 -32.16 18.27 4.79
CA ARG A 424 -32.35 17.23 5.81
C ARG A 424 -32.75 17.90 7.14
N PRO A 425 -33.94 17.63 7.70
CA PRO A 425 -34.33 18.20 8.97
C PRO A 425 -33.40 17.72 10.08
N LEU A 426 -33.01 18.64 10.95
CA LEU A 426 -32.07 18.37 12.04
C LEU A 426 -32.66 17.29 12.95
N LEU A 427 -31.79 16.45 13.54
CA LEU A 427 -32.22 15.35 14.43
C LEU A 427 -33.12 15.83 15.57
N LEU A 428 -32.90 17.07 16.04
CA LEU A 428 -33.71 17.72 17.06
C LEU A 428 -35.15 18.02 16.57
N GLU A 429 -35.32 18.47 15.32
CA GLU A 429 -36.64 18.75 14.73
C GLU A 429 -37.41 17.46 14.45
N ARG A 430 -36.72 16.38 14.09
CA ARG A 430 -37.35 15.06 13.95
C ARG A 430 -37.84 14.53 15.30
N ALA A 431 -37.07 14.75 16.37
CA ALA A 431 -37.45 14.35 17.71
C ALA A 431 -38.67 15.14 18.22
N THR A 432 -38.73 16.45 17.97
CA THR A 432 -39.88 17.27 18.38
C THR A 432 -41.16 16.92 17.62
N GLN A 433 -41.08 16.58 16.32
CA GLN A 433 -42.23 16.10 15.55
C GLN A 433 -42.80 14.78 16.09
N VAL A 434 -41.93 13.83 16.48
CA VAL A 434 -42.38 12.56 17.08
C VAL A 434 -43.04 12.81 18.44
N VAL A 435 -42.47 13.68 19.28
CA VAL A 435 -43.07 14.05 20.57
C VAL A 435 -44.42 14.74 20.36
N PHE A 436 -44.53 15.64 19.39
CA PHE A 436 -45.78 16.33 19.08
C PHE A 436 -46.88 15.38 18.59
N LEU A 437 -46.53 14.42 17.73
CA LEU A 437 -47.45 13.37 17.25
C LEU A 437 -47.91 12.44 18.39
N VAL A 438 -47.00 12.06 19.30
CA VAL A 438 -47.34 11.24 20.47
C VAL A 438 -48.25 12.00 21.44
N CYS A 439 -48.02 13.30 21.65
CA CYS A 439 -48.88 14.16 22.46
C CYS A 439 -50.28 14.32 21.83
N LEU A 440 -50.36 14.57 20.52
CA LEU A 440 -51.64 14.66 19.80
C LEU A 440 -52.42 13.34 19.88
N HIS A 441 -51.75 12.21 19.66
CA HIS A 441 -52.40 10.90 19.75
C HIS A 441 -52.88 10.59 21.18
N SER A 442 -52.14 11.03 22.20
CA SER A 442 -52.55 10.91 23.60
C SER A 442 -53.76 11.79 23.94
N LEU A 443 -53.81 13.02 23.42
CA LEU A 443 -54.95 13.93 23.54
C LEU A 443 -56.20 13.37 22.85
N ILE A 444 -56.07 12.83 21.64
CA ILE A 444 -57.17 12.19 20.90
C ILE A 444 -57.73 10.99 21.68
N LYS A 445 -56.85 10.17 22.29
CA LYS A 445 -57.30 9.05 23.15
C LYS A 445 -58.01 9.52 24.41
N LEU A 446 -57.58 10.62 25.01
CA LEU A 446 -58.22 11.23 26.17
C LEU A 446 -59.61 11.78 25.82
N LEU A 447 -59.72 12.50 24.70
CA LEU A 447 -60.99 13.02 24.19
C LEU A 447 -61.96 11.89 23.82
N SER A 448 -61.47 10.83 23.17
CA SER A 448 -62.27 9.64 22.87
C SER A 448 -62.79 8.95 24.13
N LYS A 449 -61.95 8.79 25.16
CA LYS A 449 -62.37 8.25 26.48
C LYS A 449 -63.38 9.15 27.18
N TYR A 450 -63.23 10.47 27.09
CA TYR A 450 -64.16 11.42 27.68
C TYR A 450 -65.53 11.37 27.00
N CYS A 451 -65.54 11.27 25.67
CA CYS A 451 -66.76 11.13 24.86
C CYS A 451 -67.48 9.79 25.15
N LEU A 452 -66.72 8.68 25.26
CA LEU A 452 -67.26 7.37 25.66
C LEU A 452 -67.88 7.38 27.07
N ARG A 453 -67.30 8.13 28.02
CA ARG A 453 -67.87 8.31 29.36
C ARG A 453 -69.15 9.15 29.37
N GLN A 454 -69.24 10.15 28.51
CA GLN A 454 -70.44 10.99 28.37
C GLN A 454 -71.61 10.24 27.72
N CYS A 455 -71.36 9.23 26.89
CA CYS A 455 -72.42 8.39 26.28
C CYS A 455 -72.89 7.23 27.16
N GLN A 456 -72.27 6.97 28.31
CA GLN A 456 -72.65 5.92 29.27
C GLN A 456 -73.43 6.44 30.49
N CYS A 457 -73.60 7.76 30.61
CA CYS A 457 -74.54 8.42 31.51
C CYS A 457 -75.76 8.86 30.71
#